data_AF-A0A7C1THG8-F1
#
_entry.id   AF-A0A7C1THG8-F1
#
_cell.length_a   1.000
_cell.length_b   1.000
_cell.length_c   1.000
_cell.angle_alpha   90.00
_cell.angle_beta   90.00
_cell.angle_gamma   90.00
#
_symmetry.space_group_name_H-M   'P 1'
#
loop_
_entity.id
_entity.type
_entity.pdbx_description
1 polymer ?
#
loop_
_entity_poly.entity_id
_entity_poly.type
_entity_poly.pdbx_seq_one_letter_code
_entity_poly.pdbx_strand_id
1 'polypeptide(L)' 'MSDSPIIVALDFPDMASALGLVEQLEPGRCRLKVGKELFTRSGPAVVEKLAARGFDVFLDL' A
#
# COMPACT_ATOMS: atom_id res chain seq x y z
N MET A 1 17.55 -5.99 -0.26
CA MET A 1 16.13 -5.94 -0.65
C MET A 1 15.49 -7.17 -0.05
N SER A 2 14.50 -7.01 0.83
CA SER A 2 13.78 -8.14 1.41
C SER A 2 12.84 -8.67 0.34
N ASP A 3 13.20 -9.78 -0.31
CA ASP A 3 12.40 -10.43 -1.34
C ASP A 3 11.25 -11.19 -0.66
N SER A 4 10.34 -10.46 0.01
CA SER A 4 9.13 -11.09 0.50
C SER A 4 8.26 -11.46 -0.70
N PRO A 5 7.91 -12.75 -0.90
CA PRO A 5 7.07 -13.17 -2.02
C PRO A 5 5.62 -12.71 -1.88
N ILE A 6 5.26 -12.10 -0.74
CA ILE A 6 3.88 -11.73 -0.42
C ILE A 6 3.62 -10.28 -0.86
N ILE A 7 2.59 -10.12 -1.69
CA ILE A 7 2.02 -8.82 -2.07
C ILE A 7 0.61 -8.75 -1.47
N VAL A 8 0.35 -7.70 -0.70
CA VAL A 8 -0.97 -7.42 -0.11
C VAL A 8 -1.67 -6.35 -0.94
N ALA A 9 -2.83 -6.66 -1.49
CA ALA A 9 -3.65 -5.70 -2.23
C ALA A 9 -4.43 -4.79 -1.28
N LEU A 10 -4.26 -3.47 -1.44
CA LEU A 10 -5.03 -2.46 -0.72
C LEU A 10 -6.32 -2.14 -1.48
N ASP A 11 -7.20 -3.14 -1.59
CA ASP A 11 -8.47 -3.03 -2.30
C ASP A 11 -9.52 -2.36 -1.40
N PHE A 12 -9.33 -1.05 -1.20
CA PHE A 12 -10.20 -0.21 -0.40
C PHE A 12 -10.63 1.03 -1.18
N PRO A 13 -11.87 1.52 -0.95
CA PRO A 13 -12.38 2.67 -1.66
C PRO A 13 -11.74 3.98 -1.16
N ASP A 14 -11.08 4.00 0.00
CA ASP A 14 -10.50 5.20 0.60
C ASP A 14 -9.21 4.94 1.38
N MET A 15 -8.46 6.02 1.59
CA MET A 15 -7.17 5.98 2.29
C MET A 15 -7.30 5.54 3.75
N ALA A 16 -8.34 5.96 4.48
CA ALA A 16 -8.44 5.64 5.91
C ALA A 16 -8.63 4.14 6.12
N SER A 17 -9.51 3.51 5.32
CA SER A 17 -9.72 2.06 5.31
C SER A 17 -8.45 1.30 4.95
N ALA A 18 -7.71 1.75 3.91
CA ALA A 18 -6.43 1.15 3.54
C ALA A 18 -5.39 1.25 4.66
N LEU A 19 -5.30 2.39 5.33
CA LEU A 19 -4.36 2.61 6.42
C LEU A 19 -4.67 1.75 7.65
N GLY A 20 -5.95 1.48 7.93
CA GLY A 20 -6.34 0.58 9.02
C GLY A 20 -5.84 -0.86 8.84
N LEU A 21 -5.71 -1.34 7.60
CA LEU A 21 -5.03 -2.62 7.32
C LEU A 21 -3.51 -2.47 7.48
N VAL A 22 -2.93 -1.41 6.91
CA VAL A 22 -1.47 -1.17 6.91
C VAL A 22 -0.89 -1.09 8.31
N GLU A 23 -1.64 -0.56 9.28
CA GLU A 23 -1.23 -0.49 10.69
C GLU A 23 -1.03 -1.86 11.35
N GLN A 24 -1.59 -2.93 10.78
CA GLN A 24 -1.46 -4.31 11.26
C GLN A 24 -0.35 -5.08 10.53
N LEU A 25 0.31 -4.46 9.55
CA LEU A 25 1.34 -5.08 8.73
C LEU A 25 2.72 -4.61 9.15
N GLU A 26 3.70 -5.50 9.00
CA GLU A 26 5.10 -5.18 9.28
C GLU A 26 5.85 -4.91 7.96
N PRO A 27 6.49 -3.74 7.81
CA PRO A 27 7.36 -3.45 6.68
C PRO A 27 8.44 -4.53 6.50
N GLY A 28 8.73 -4.89 5.25
CA GLY A 28 9.74 -5.91 4.91
C GLY A 28 9.23 -7.36 4.93
N ARG A 29 8.05 -7.62 5.52
CA ARG A 29 7.36 -8.92 5.43
C ARG A 29 6.38 -9.02 4.27
N CYS A 30 6.01 -7.91 3.65
CA CYS A 30 5.22 -7.89 2.42
C CYS A 30 5.47 -6.60 1.64
N ARG A 31 5.03 -6.63 0.38
CA ARG A 31 4.89 -5.46 -0.49
C ARG A 31 3.42 -5.07 -0.55
N LEU A 32 3.12 -3.80 -0.77
CA LEU A 32 1.74 -3.32 -0.86
C LEU A 32 1.39 -3.01 -2.32
N LYS A 33 0.25 -3.51 -2.80
CA LYS A 33 -0.29 -3.17 -4.13
C LYS A 33 -1.36 -2.09 -4.00
N VAL A 34 -1.17 -0.99 -4.71
CA VAL A 34 -2.17 0.08 -4.85
C VAL A 34 -2.77 0.01 -6.25
N GLY A 35 -4.07 -0.27 -6.34
CA GLY A 35 -4.82 -0.31 -7.60
C GLY A 35 -5.43 1.03 -8.01
N LYS A 36 -6.05 1.07 -9.21
CA LYS A 36 -6.70 2.26 -9.81
C LYS A 36 -7.70 2.96 -8.91
N GLU A 37 -8.56 2.24 -8.20
CA GLU A 37 -9.62 2.84 -7.38
C GLU A 37 -9.03 3.73 -6.28
N LEU A 38 -8.19 3.12 -5.43
CA LEU A 38 -7.55 3.81 -4.32
C LEU A 38 -6.63 4.95 -4.81
N PHE A 39 -5.87 4.71 -5.89
CA PHE A 39 -4.96 5.72 -6.46
C PHE A 39 -5.71 6.91 -7.06
N THR A 40 -6.77 6.68 -7.83
CA THR A 40 -7.53 7.75 -8.48
C THR A 40 -8.22 8.65 -7.44
N ARG A 41 -8.69 8.06 -6.33
CA ARG A 41 -9.36 8.81 -5.27
C ARG A 41 -8.40 9.56 -4.36
N SER A 42 -7.27 8.94 -4.02
CA SER A 42 -6.32 9.46 -3.03
C SER A 42 -5.15 10.22 -3.65
N GLY A 43 -4.94 10.05 -4.95
CA GLY A 43 -3.78 10.57 -5.67
C GLY A 43 -2.45 9.95 -5.20
N PRO A 44 -1.32 10.56 -5.60
CA PRO A 44 0.02 10.11 -5.21
C PRO A 44 0.26 10.06 -3.69
N ALA A 45 -0.51 10.83 -2.92
CA ALA A 45 -0.39 10.90 -1.45
C ALA A 45 -0.55 9.54 -0.75
N VAL A 46 -1.29 8.59 -1.34
CA VAL A 46 -1.37 7.23 -0.79
C VAL A 46 -0.02 6.52 -0.87
N VAL A 47 0.69 6.64 -2.00
CA VAL A 47 2.00 6.01 -2.20
C VAL A 47 3.04 6.62 -1.27
N GLU A 48 3.06 7.96 -1.18
CA GLU A 48 3.97 8.68 -0.28
C GLU A 48 3.80 8.26 1.18
N LYS A 49 2.55 8.13 1.66
CA LYS A 49 2.26 7.69 3.03
C LYS A 49 2.63 6.24 3.30
N LEU A 50 2.56 5.36 2.30
CA LEU A 50 2.94 3.95 2.45
C LEU A 50 4.47 3.81 2.42
N ALA A 51 5.13 4.51 1.50
CA ALA A 51 6.58 4.55 1.40
C ALA A 51 7.23 5.18 2.64
N ALA A 52 6.64 6.26 3.19
CA ALA A 52 7.11 6.88 4.43
C ALA A 52 7.03 5.94 5.66
N ARG A 53 6.17 4.91 5.60
CA ARG A 53 6.10 3.84 6.62
C ARG A 53 7.07 2.68 6.36
N GLY A 54 7.89 2.76 5.30
CA GLY A 54 8.91 1.75 4.97
C GLY A 54 8.40 0.58 4.12
N PHE A 55 7.19 0.66 3.57
CA PHE A 55 6.70 -0.37 2.65
C PHE A 55 7.25 -0.18 1.24
N ASP A 56 7.56 -1.30 0.59
CA ASP A 56 7.73 -1.37 -0.87
C ASP A 56 6.34 -1.38 -1.52
N VAL A 57 6.08 -0.42 -2.39
CA VAL A 57 4.76 -0.18 -3.00
C VAL A 57 4.83 -0.52 -4.49
N PHE A 58 3.95 -1.42 -4.91
CA PHE A 58 3.69 -1.75 -6.31
C PHE A 58 2.42 -1.02 -6.78
N LEU A 59 2.56 -0.19 -7.82
CA LEU A 59 1.43 0.51 -8.45
C LEU A 59 0.88 -0.32 -9.60
N ASP A 60 -0.40 -0.67 -9.51
CA ASP A 60 -1.16 -1.47 -10.47
C ASP A 60 -2.21 -0.58 -11.15
N LEU A 61 -1.74 0.23 -12.11
CA LEU A 61 -2.49 1.25 -12.85
C LEU A 61 -2.73 0.87 -14.31
#